data_AF-A0A419DM68-F1
#
_entry.id   AF-A0A419DM68-F1
#
_cell.length_a   1.000
_cell.length_b   1.000
_cell.length_c   1.000
_cell.angle_alpha   90.00
_cell.angle_beta   90.00
_cell.angle_gamma   90.00
#
_symmetry.space_group_name_H-M   'P 1'
#
loop_
_entity.id
_entity.type
_entity.pdbx_description
1 polymer ?
#
loop_
_entity_poly.entity_id
_entity_poly.type
_entity_poly.pdbx_seq_one_letter_code
_entity_poly.pdbx_strand_id
1 'polypeptide(L)'
;MNRKKKGWCIALGLMGGFLLLDLIWYGVTTVQYKPFVSAVPDFDGVHSLTQDGVSYTVETPGYLSYTGRLMIADKQAGLAVGVYPQLFQDDTYEVWIQEGVRGYLLDVNNCLELLEPYDEQQEILTRNKPEITRLMEQAKSVFPLD
;
A
#
# COMPACT_ATOMS: atom_id res chain seq x y z
N MET A 1 -19.31 -27.48 -34.60
CA MET A 1 -19.94 -27.16 -33.29
C MET A 1 -21.08 -26.15 -33.53
N ASN A 2 -22.29 -26.42 -33.03
CA ASN A 2 -23.49 -25.59 -33.26
C ASN A 2 -23.29 -24.17 -32.68
N ARG A 3 -23.69 -23.10 -33.40
CA ARG A 3 -23.48 -21.69 -32.97
C ARG A 3 -24.00 -21.42 -31.55
N LYS A 4 -25.11 -22.06 -31.15
CA LYS A 4 -25.65 -22.00 -29.79
C LYS A 4 -24.74 -22.63 -28.73
N LYS A 5 -24.11 -23.78 -29.03
CA LYS A 5 -23.14 -24.43 -28.15
C LYS A 5 -21.85 -23.61 -28.00
N LYS A 6 -21.39 -22.98 -29.09
CA LYS A 6 -20.22 -22.07 -29.05
C LYS A 6 -20.48 -20.84 -28.17
N GLY A 7 -21.66 -20.22 -28.28
CA GLY A 7 -22.06 -19.10 -27.42
C GLY A 7 -22.14 -19.48 -25.94
N TRP A 8 -22.69 -20.66 -25.63
CA TRP A 8 -22.74 -21.16 -24.25
C TRP A 8 -21.35 -21.41 -23.65
N CYS A 9 -20.43 -22.01 -24.41
CA CYS A 9 -19.05 -22.20 -23.94
C CYS A 9 -18.35 -20.86 -23.67
N ILE A 10 -18.58 -19.84 -24.49
CA ILE A 10 -18.03 -18.49 -24.27
C ILE A 10 -18.63 -17.88 -23.00
N ALA A 11 -19.96 -17.95 -22.82
CA ALA A 11 -20.63 -17.42 -21.64
C ALA A 11 -20.14 -18.10 -20.35
N LEU A 12 -19.99 -19.42 -20.35
CA LEU A 12 -19.41 -20.16 -19.22
C LEU A 12 -17.97 -19.73 -18.95
N GLY A 13 -17.17 -19.52 -20.00
CA GLY A 13 -15.79 -19.03 -19.86
C GLY A 13 -15.72 -17.66 -19.21
N LEU A 14 -16.58 -16.72 -19.62
CA LEU A 14 -16.67 -15.38 -19.03
C LEU A 14 -17.11 -15.43 -17.56
N MET A 15 -18.13 -16.24 -17.25
CA MET A 15 -18.62 -16.41 -15.89
C MET A 15 -17.56 -17.06 -14.98
N GLY A 16 -16.84 -18.07 -15.49
CA GLY A 16 -15.73 -18.69 -14.77
C GLY A 16 -14.57 -17.72 -14.52
N GLY A 17 -14.22 -16.91 -15.53
CA GLY A 17 -13.20 -15.87 -15.39
C GLY A 17 -13.59 -14.81 -14.36
N PHE A 18 -14.85 -14.36 -14.37
CA PHE A 18 -15.38 -13.43 -13.37
C PHE A 18 -15.28 -13.99 -11.95
N LEU A 19 -15.79 -15.21 -11.72
CA LEU A 19 -15.71 -15.87 -10.41
C LEU A 19 -14.26 -16.07 -9.92
N LEU A 20 -13.32 -16.32 -10.84
CA LEU A 20 -11.91 -16.44 -10.50
C LEU A 20 -11.31 -15.09 -10.06
N LEU A 21 -11.66 -13.99 -10.72
CA LEU A 21 -11.23 -12.65 -10.32
C LEU A 21 -11.77 -12.28 -8.94
N ASP A 22 -13.05 -12.54 -8.66
CA ASP A 22 -13.64 -12.30 -7.33
C ASP A 22 -12.97 -13.15 -6.25
N LEU A 23 -12.63 -14.41 -6.57
CA LEU A 23 -11.96 -15.30 -5.62
C LEU A 23 -10.53 -14.82 -5.31
N ILE A 24 -9.78 -14.37 -6.32
CA ILE A 24 -8.45 -13.77 -6.12
C ILE A 24 -8.59 -12.52 -5.27
N TRP A 25 -9.51 -11.62 -5.63
CA TRP A 25 -9.75 -10.38 -4.89
C TRP A 25 -10.11 -10.64 -3.42
N TYR A 26 -10.99 -11.61 -3.16
CA TYR A 26 -11.34 -12.04 -1.81
C TYR A 26 -10.12 -12.59 -1.06
N GLY A 27 -9.29 -13.41 -1.71
CA GLY A 27 -8.04 -13.91 -1.13
C GLY A 27 -7.08 -12.79 -0.72
N VAL A 28 -6.90 -11.79 -1.57
CA VAL A 28 -6.05 -10.63 -1.30
C VAL A 28 -6.59 -9.85 -0.08
N THR A 29 -7.85 -9.43 -0.15
CA THR A 29 -8.46 -8.59 0.88
C THR A 29 -8.60 -9.29 2.25
N THR A 30 -8.76 -10.62 2.28
CA THR A 30 -9.01 -11.36 3.53
C THR A 30 -7.84 -12.16 4.05
N VAL A 31 -6.89 -12.57 3.21
CA VAL A 31 -5.74 -13.39 3.65
C VAL A 31 -4.49 -12.53 3.74
N GLN A 32 -4.14 -11.82 2.65
CA GLN A 32 -2.94 -10.98 2.61
C GLN A 32 -3.06 -9.78 3.54
N TYR A 33 -4.23 -9.12 3.56
CA TYR A 33 -4.43 -7.93 4.40
C TYR A 33 -4.79 -8.23 5.86
N LYS A 34 -5.14 -9.48 6.18
CA LYS A 34 -5.48 -9.92 7.56
C LYS A 34 -4.46 -9.49 8.61
N PRO A 35 -3.14 -9.72 8.46
CA PRO A 35 -2.17 -9.28 9.44
C PRO A 35 -2.18 -7.77 9.65
N PHE A 36 -2.34 -6.97 8.59
CA PHE A 36 -2.33 -5.51 8.67
C PHE A 36 -3.55 -4.99 9.43
N VAL A 37 -4.76 -5.43 9.06
CA VAL A 37 -6.00 -5.01 9.73
C VAL A 37 -6.12 -5.54 11.16
N SER A 38 -5.41 -6.63 11.48
CA SER A 38 -5.36 -7.16 12.86
C SER A 38 -4.40 -6.36 13.75
N ALA A 39 -3.34 -5.80 13.17
CA ALA A 39 -2.37 -4.96 13.88
C ALA A 39 -2.92 -3.57 14.20
N VAL A 40 -3.85 -3.06 13.38
CA VAL A 40 -4.41 -1.71 13.51
C VAL A 40 -5.94 -1.82 13.73
N PRO A 41 -6.45 -1.56 14.95
CA PRO A 41 -7.87 -1.69 15.24
C PRO A 41 -8.72 -0.73 14.38
N ASP A 42 -9.92 -1.20 14.05
CA ASP A 42 -10.93 -0.37 13.37
C ASP A 42 -11.56 0.61 14.36
N PHE A 43 -11.63 1.88 13.95
CA PHE A 43 -12.46 2.89 14.59
C PHE A 43 -13.27 3.62 13.52
N ASP A 44 -14.59 3.45 13.55
CA ASP A 44 -15.54 4.08 12.62
C ASP A 44 -15.32 3.72 11.13
N GLY A 45 -14.95 2.45 10.86
CA GLY A 45 -14.71 1.96 9.51
C GLY A 45 -13.33 2.34 8.95
N VAL A 46 -12.46 2.88 9.80
CA VAL A 46 -11.07 3.22 9.47
C VAL A 46 -10.15 2.45 10.40
N HIS A 47 -9.27 1.62 9.83
CA HIS A 47 -8.19 1.00 10.58
C HIS A 47 -7.11 2.05 10.86
N SER A 48 -7.14 2.68 12.02
CA SER A 48 -6.14 3.66 12.43
C SER A 48 -5.74 3.50 13.90
N LEU A 49 -4.44 3.58 14.16
CA LEU A 49 -3.85 3.52 15.49
C LEU A 49 -2.86 4.66 15.63
N THR A 50 -2.87 5.36 16.76
CA THR A 50 -1.81 6.31 17.09
C THR A 50 -1.08 5.83 18.34
N GLN A 51 0.24 5.67 18.23
CA GLN A 51 1.09 5.26 19.33
C GLN A 51 2.37 6.10 19.30
N ASP A 52 2.77 6.63 20.46
CA ASP A 52 4.02 7.40 20.63
C ASP A 52 4.18 8.59 19.64
N GLY A 53 3.06 9.20 19.23
CA GLY A 53 3.04 10.33 18.29
C GLY A 53 3.06 9.94 16.81
N VAL A 54 3.16 8.64 16.51
CA VAL A 54 3.11 8.08 15.15
C VAL A 54 1.74 7.46 14.90
N SER A 55 1.14 7.78 13.75
CA SER A 55 -0.12 7.18 13.32
C SER A 55 0.10 6.12 12.25
N TYR A 56 -0.54 4.97 12.43
CA TYR A 56 -0.57 3.83 11.52
C TYR A 56 -1.98 3.70 10.96
N THR A 57 -2.12 3.57 9.65
CA THR A 57 -3.42 3.43 8.98
C THR A 57 -3.36 2.31 7.96
N VAL A 58 -4.44 1.52 7.86
CA VAL A 58 -4.57 0.44 6.89
C VAL A 58 -5.79 0.71 6.02
N GLU A 59 -5.57 0.81 4.72
CA GLU A 59 -6.60 0.92 3.71
C GLU A 59 -6.57 -0.38 2.89
N THR A 60 -7.63 -1.19 3.01
CA THR A 60 -7.74 -2.43 2.24
C THR A 60 -8.11 -2.12 0.78
N PRO A 61 -7.76 -3.00 -0.17
CA PRO A 61 -8.12 -2.82 -1.56
C PRO A 61 -9.65 -2.74 -1.75
N GLY A 62 -10.12 -1.75 -2.51
CA GLY A 62 -11.51 -1.69 -2.96
C GLY A 62 -11.88 -2.83 -3.91
N TYR A 63 -13.18 -2.98 -4.23
CA TYR A 63 -13.66 -4.05 -5.13
C TYR A 63 -12.91 -4.06 -6.48
N LEU A 64 -12.38 -5.22 -6.85
CA LEU A 64 -11.52 -5.46 -8.04
C LEU A 64 -10.22 -4.64 -8.08
N SER A 65 -9.87 -3.91 -7.01
CA SER A 65 -8.49 -3.47 -6.76
C SER A 65 -7.77 -4.54 -5.96
N TYR A 66 -6.48 -4.73 -6.25
CA TYR A 66 -5.64 -5.71 -5.58
C TYR A 66 -4.58 -5.09 -4.69
N THR A 67 -4.48 -3.76 -4.71
CA THR A 67 -3.51 -2.99 -3.93
C THR A 67 -4.27 -1.98 -3.09
N GLY A 68 -4.07 -2.07 -1.79
CA GLY A 68 -4.45 -1.11 -0.78
C GLY A 68 -3.21 -0.34 -0.33
N ARG A 69 -3.30 0.33 0.81
CA ARG A 69 -2.26 1.21 1.29
C ARG A 69 -2.07 1.09 2.80
N LEU A 70 -0.83 0.98 3.23
CA LEU A 70 -0.45 1.06 4.63
C LEU A 70 0.23 2.40 4.82
N MET A 71 -0.22 3.22 5.77
CA MET A 71 0.33 4.56 5.98
C MET A 71 0.88 4.67 7.39
N ILE A 72 2.10 5.18 7.50
CA ILE A 72 2.76 5.51 8.76
C ILE A 72 3.08 6.99 8.71
N ALA A 73 2.69 7.77 9.71
CA ALA A 73 2.93 9.20 9.73
C ALA A 73 3.39 9.68 11.10
N ASP A 74 4.49 10.43 11.11
CA ASP A 74 4.98 11.18 12.25
C ASP A 74 4.72 12.67 11.99
N LYS A 75 3.64 13.18 12.61
CA LYS A 75 3.23 14.58 12.45
C LYS A 75 4.24 15.57 13.04
N GLN A 76 5.05 15.15 14.02
CA GLN A 76 6.06 16.04 14.62
C GLN A 76 7.26 16.18 13.70
N ALA A 77 7.66 15.08 13.03
CA ALA A 77 8.68 15.10 12.00
C ALA A 77 8.19 15.69 10.66
N GLY A 78 6.87 15.88 10.50
CA GLY A 78 6.28 16.31 9.23
C GLY A 78 6.44 15.25 8.14
N LEU A 79 6.49 13.97 8.51
CA LEU A 79 6.84 12.87 7.61
C LEU A 79 5.72 11.83 7.58
N ALA A 80 5.43 11.30 6.40
CA ALA A 80 4.62 10.11 6.26
C ALA A 80 5.16 9.19 5.16
N VAL A 81 4.97 7.89 5.34
CA VAL A 81 5.34 6.84 4.38
C VAL A 81 4.11 6.00 4.10
N GLY A 82 3.71 5.95 2.84
CA GLY A 82 2.77 5.00 2.27
C GLY A 82 3.51 3.77 1.76
N VAL A 83 3.06 2.58 2.13
CA VAL A 83 3.53 1.30 1.61
C VAL A 83 2.40 0.69 0.81
N TYR A 84 2.68 0.34 -0.44
CA TYR A 84 1.74 -0.31 -1.34
C TYR A 84 2.20 -1.75 -1.56
N PRO A 85 1.68 -2.71 -0.77
CA PRO A 85 2.12 -4.08 -0.88
C PRO A 85 1.62 -4.69 -2.19
N GLN A 86 2.54 -5.14 -3.03
CA GLN A 86 2.24 -5.68 -4.36
C GLN A 86 2.11 -7.20 -4.31
N LEU A 87 1.28 -7.77 -5.20
CA LEU A 87 1.05 -9.22 -5.23
C LEU A 87 2.13 -10.03 -5.94
N PHE A 88 2.72 -9.44 -6.98
CA PHE A 88 3.62 -10.13 -7.91
C PHE A 88 4.94 -9.38 -8.13
N GLN A 89 5.14 -8.27 -7.41
CA GLN A 89 6.28 -7.36 -7.57
C GLN A 89 6.74 -6.91 -6.19
N ASP A 90 7.88 -6.22 -6.15
CA ASP A 90 8.35 -5.57 -4.93
C ASP A 90 7.39 -4.44 -4.51
N ASP A 91 7.31 -4.22 -3.20
CA ASP A 91 6.52 -3.14 -2.63
C ASP A 91 7.04 -1.78 -3.08
N THR A 92 6.10 -0.89 -3.38
CA THR A 92 6.40 0.51 -3.71
C THR A 92 6.09 1.39 -2.52
N TYR A 93 6.93 2.41 -2.33
CA TYR A 93 6.85 3.30 -1.19
C TYR A 93 6.66 4.74 -1.68
N GLU A 94 5.81 5.47 -0.98
CA GLU A 94 5.51 6.86 -1.25
C GLU A 94 5.84 7.66 0.01
N VAL A 95 6.75 8.61 -0.07
CA VAL A 95 7.21 9.41 1.08
C VAL A 95 6.69 10.83 0.94
N TRP A 96 5.88 11.26 1.92
CA TRP A 96 5.42 12.62 2.08
C TRP A 96 6.29 13.34 3.11
N ILE A 97 6.88 14.46 2.73
CA ILE A 97 7.71 15.30 3.60
C ILE A 97 7.12 16.70 3.62
N GLN A 98 6.88 17.24 4.80
CA GLN A 98 6.41 18.61 5.02
C GLN A 98 7.50 19.44 5.72
N GLU A 99 8.02 20.42 5.01
CA GLU A 99 9.00 21.39 5.52
C GLU A 99 8.36 22.79 5.51
N GLY A 100 7.79 23.18 6.65
CA GLY A 100 7.06 24.43 6.79
C GLY A 100 5.83 24.47 5.85
N VAL A 101 5.89 25.33 4.84
CA VAL A 101 4.81 25.49 3.83
C VAL A 101 5.03 24.64 2.58
N ARG A 102 6.18 23.98 2.43
CA ARG A 102 6.49 23.14 1.28
C ARG A 102 6.20 21.69 1.61
N GLY A 103 5.51 21.01 0.70
CA GLY A 103 5.28 19.58 0.72
C GLY A 103 6.00 18.91 -0.44
N TYR A 104 6.67 17.80 -0.17
CA TYR A 104 7.34 16.97 -1.16
C TYR A 104 6.70 15.59 -1.15
N LEU A 105 6.58 15.02 -2.35
CA LEU A 105 6.13 13.67 -2.58
C LEU A 105 7.20 12.93 -3.37
N LEU A 106 7.68 11.82 -2.82
CA LEU A 106 8.77 11.02 -3.38
C LEU A 106 8.31 9.57 -3.54
N ASP A 107 8.33 9.06 -4.76
CA ASP A 107 8.13 7.64 -5.02
C ASP A 107 9.47 6.92 -4.97
N VAL A 108 9.61 5.98 -4.05
CA VAL A 108 10.87 5.26 -3.79
C VAL A 108 10.67 3.75 -3.79
N ASN A 109 11.75 3.04 -4.10
CA ASN A 109 11.83 1.59 -3.91
C ASN A 109 12.16 1.22 -2.45
N ASN A 110 12.20 -0.08 -2.17
CA ASN A 110 12.61 -0.66 -0.87
C ASN A 110 14.02 -0.27 -0.41
N CYS A 111 14.90 0.18 -1.31
CA CYS A 111 16.25 0.65 -1.02
C CYS A 111 16.32 2.16 -0.72
N LEU A 112 15.19 2.86 -0.69
CA LEU A 112 15.11 4.33 -0.59
C LEU A 112 15.84 5.02 -1.74
N GLU A 113 15.57 4.57 -2.96
CA GLU A 113 16.00 5.20 -4.20
C GLU A 113 14.77 5.68 -4.98
N LEU A 114 14.85 6.86 -5.59
CA LEU A 114 13.75 7.41 -6.38
C LEU A 114 13.44 6.52 -7.58
N LEU A 115 12.15 6.23 -7.79
CA LEU A 115 11.68 5.53 -9.00
C LEU A 115 11.84 6.42 -10.25
N GLU A 116 11.62 7.72 -10.08
CA GLU A 116 11.84 8.74 -11.10
C GLU A 116 12.83 9.80 -10.59
N PRO A 117 14.13 9.70 -10.94
CA PRO A 117 15.16 10.56 -10.36
C PRO A 117 15.07 12.00 -10.87
N TYR A 118 14.95 12.94 -9.94
CA TYR A 118 15.05 14.39 -10.17
C TYR A 118 15.96 15.03 -9.12
N ASP A 119 16.85 15.93 -9.54
CA ASP A 119 17.92 16.47 -8.67
C ASP A 119 17.40 17.09 -7.36
N GLU A 120 16.30 17.85 -7.43
CA GLU A 120 15.68 18.45 -6.24
C GLU A 120 15.15 17.38 -5.28
N GLN A 121 14.44 16.37 -5.80
CA GLN A 121 13.90 15.27 -4.99
C GLN A 121 15.00 14.41 -4.35
N GLN A 122 16.13 14.24 -5.05
CA GLN A 122 17.27 13.49 -4.53
C GLN A 122 17.90 14.19 -3.31
N GLU A 123 17.96 15.53 -3.32
CA GLU A 123 18.42 16.31 -2.18
C GLU A 123 17.47 16.16 -0.98
N ILE A 124 16.15 16.29 -1.22
CA ILE A 124 15.12 16.11 -0.19
C ILE A 124 15.21 14.71 0.44
N LEU A 125 15.31 13.67 -0.40
CA LEU A 125 15.43 12.29 0.02
C LEU A 125 16.68 12.09 0.87
N THR A 126 17.83 12.57 0.41
CA THR A 126 19.12 12.41 1.11
C THR A 126 19.10 13.09 2.47
N ARG A 127 18.55 14.31 2.55
CA ARG A 127 18.44 15.06 3.81
C ARG A 127 17.54 14.36 4.83
N ASN A 128 16.42 13.79 4.38
CA ASN A 128 15.42 13.17 5.25
C ASN A 128 15.62 11.65 5.44
N LYS A 129 16.59 11.04 4.76
CA LYS A 129 16.86 9.58 4.78
C LYS A 129 16.92 8.97 6.18
N PRO A 130 17.54 9.58 7.21
CA PRO A 130 17.55 9.03 8.56
C PRO A 130 16.16 8.89 9.17
N GLU A 131 15.31 9.91 9.04
CA GLU A 131 13.95 9.89 9.58
C GLU A 131 13.04 8.95 8.79
N ILE A 132 13.19 8.90 7.46
CA ILE A 132 12.47 7.93 6.62
C ILE A 132 12.83 6.50 7.02
N THR A 133 14.13 6.21 7.18
CA THR A 133 14.60 4.89 7.63
C THR A 133 14.01 4.54 8.99
N ARG A 134 14.07 5.47 9.96
CA ARG A 134 13.48 5.27 11.29
C ARG A 134 11.99 4.95 11.21
N LEU A 135 11.23 5.71 10.41
CA LEU A 135 9.79 5.53 10.27
C LEU A 135 9.45 4.20 9.58
N MET A 136 10.25 3.78 8.59
CA MET A 136 10.12 2.48 7.94
C MET A 136 10.46 1.32 8.89
N GLU A 137 11.49 1.43 9.72
CA GLU A 137 11.78 0.42 10.75
C GLU A 137 10.65 0.32 11.78
N GLN A 138 10.06 1.45 12.17
CA GLN A 138 8.86 1.46 13.01
C GLN A 138 7.64 0.86 12.31
N ALA A 139 7.51 1.01 10.99
CA ALA A 139 6.46 0.37 10.22
C ALA A 139 6.59 -1.16 10.29
N LYS A 140 7.82 -1.68 10.10
CA LYS A 140 8.12 -3.12 10.13
C LYS A 140 7.87 -3.79 11.50
N SER A 141 7.81 -3.02 12.59
CA SER A 141 7.47 -3.57 13.91
C SER A 141 5.96 -3.77 14.12
N VAL A 142 5.13 -3.08 13.34
CA VAL A 142 3.65 -3.14 13.42
C VAL A 142 3.08 -3.94 12.27
N PHE A 143 3.52 -3.65 11.05
CA PHE A 143 3.15 -4.36 9.84
C PHE A 143 4.20 -5.42 9.54
N PRO A 144 3.82 -6.70 9.37
CA PRO A 144 4.74 -7.74 8.92
C PRO A 144 5.00 -7.56 7.43
N LEU A 145 5.77 -6.52 7.11
CA LEU A 145 6.31 -6.24 5.78
C LEU A 145 7.58 -7.07 5.61
N ASP A 146 7.77 -7.64 4.43
CA ASP A 146 9.00 -8.36 4.07
C ASP A 146 10.19 -7.40 3.83
#